data_AF-A0A969KPR1-F1
#
_entry.id   AF-A0A969KPR1-F1
#
_cell.length_a   1.000
_cell.length_b   1.000
_cell.length_c   1.000
_cell.angle_alpha   90.00
_cell.angle_beta   90.00
_cell.angle_gamma   90.00
#
_symmetry.space_group_name_H-M   'P 1'
#
loop_
_entity.id
_entity.type
_entity.pdbx_description
1 polymer ?
#
loop_
_entity_poly.entity_id
_entity_poly.type
_entity_poly.pdbx_seq_one_letter_code
_entity_poly.pdbx_strand_id
1 'polypeptide(L)'
;MARLTIAWLGAPIITVDEHPAQFDTRKAIALLAFLTMEPGPHMRDALSALLWPELDQGRARGALRRTLSVLNKELSPWLEASRESVELPRQRLRVGRHGRLPHLAGPVQ
;
A
#
# COMPACT_ATOMS: atom_id res chain seq x y z
N MET A 1 15.36 9.89 9.26
CA MET A 1 15.19 9.14 8.00
C MET A 1 13.82 8.51 8.04
N ALA A 2 13.02 8.73 7.00
CA ALA A 2 11.63 8.33 7.02
C ALA A 2 11.49 6.80 6.78
N ARG A 3 10.70 6.08 7.57
CA ARG A 3 10.56 4.61 7.59
C ARG A 3 9.11 4.17 7.42
N LEU A 4 8.86 3.35 6.40
CA LEU A 4 7.59 2.65 6.20
C LEU A 4 7.68 1.26 6.85
N THR A 5 6.76 0.97 7.76
CA THR A 5 6.66 -0.33 8.43
C THR A 5 5.30 -0.95 8.17
N ILE A 6 5.29 -2.23 7.81
CA ILE A 6 4.07 -2.94 7.43
C ILE A 6 4.03 -4.32 8.08
N ALA A 7 2.91 -4.68 8.69
CA ALA A 7 2.61 -6.02 9.16
C ALA A 7 1.29 -6.53 8.57
N TRP A 8 1.35 -7.65 7.87
CA TRP A 8 0.22 -8.25 7.14
C TRP A 8 -0.47 -9.41 7.87
N LEU A 9 0.21 -10.01 8.84
CA LEU A 9 -0.33 -11.13 9.60
C LEU A 9 -1.25 -10.55 10.69
N GLY A 10 -2.52 -10.92 10.71
CA GLY A 10 -3.52 -10.30 11.59
C GLY A 10 -4.20 -9.09 10.93
N ALA A 11 -4.69 -8.14 11.74
CA ALA A 11 -5.19 -6.88 11.20
C ALA A 11 -4.02 -6.12 10.52
N PRO A 12 -4.18 -5.65 9.27
CA PRO A 12 -3.12 -4.91 8.59
C PRO A 12 -2.72 -3.68 9.38
N ILE A 13 -1.43 -3.59 9.69
CA ILE A 13 -0.85 -2.45 10.37
C ILE A 13 0.14 -1.80 9.41
N ILE A 14 -0.05 -0.52 9.14
CA ILE A 14 0.82 0.29 8.31
C ILE A 14 1.19 1.54 9.11
N THR A 15 2.49 1.79 9.26
CA THR A 15 2.99 3.02 9.87
C THR A 15 4.02 3.70 8.99
N VAL A 16 3.92 5.02 8.96
CA VAL A 16 4.83 5.93 8.29
C VAL A 16 5.46 6.78 9.39
N ASP A 17 6.77 6.64 9.61
CA ASP A 17 7.45 7.34 10.70
C ASP A 17 6.77 7.14 12.05
N GLU A 18 6.35 5.89 12.31
CA GLU A 18 5.63 5.47 13.52
C GLU A 18 4.21 6.02 13.66
N HIS A 19 3.73 6.83 12.71
CA HIS A 19 2.36 7.30 12.65
C HIS A 19 1.48 6.33 11.86
N PRO A 20 0.29 5.94 12.37
CA PRO A 20 -0.62 5.07 11.64
C PRO A 20 -1.05 5.67 10.30
N ALA A 21 -0.88 4.92 9.22
CA ALA A 21 -1.48 5.24 7.92
C ALA A 21 -2.75 4.39 7.75
N GLN A 22 -3.90 5.05 7.60
CA GLN A 22 -5.19 4.39 7.44
C GLN A 22 -5.68 4.49 6.00
N PHE A 23 -6.33 3.43 5.53
CA PHE A 23 -6.87 3.37 4.18
C PHE A 23 -8.34 2.96 4.21
N ASP A 24 -9.19 3.81 3.64
CA ASP A 24 -10.64 3.62 3.69
C ASP A 24 -11.15 2.49 2.77
N THR A 25 -10.27 1.80 2.04
CA THR A 25 -10.68 0.77 1.09
C THR A 25 -9.85 -0.50 1.21
N ARG A 26 -10.53 -1.65 1.17
CA ARG A 26 -9.90 -2.98 1.09
C ARG A 26 -8.98 -3.11 -0.14
N LYS A 27 -9.31 -2.42 -1.24
CA LYS A 27 -8.49 -2.43 -2.47
C LYS A 27 -7.18 -1.65 -2.32
N ALA A 28 -7.16 -0.57 -1.53
CA ALA A 28 -5.91 0.12 -1.20
C ALA A 28 -4.97 -0.79 -0.39
N ILE A 29 -5.50 -1.45 0.64
CA ILE A 29 -4.77 -2.42 1.44
C ILE A 29 -4.26 -3.58 0.56
N ALA A 30 -5.11 -4.13 -0.31
CA ALA A 30 -4.73 -5.21 -1.22
C ALA A 30 -3.62 -4.80 -2.20
N LEU A 31 -3.70 -3.58 -2.78
CA LEU A 31 -2.67 -3.05 -3.65
C LEU A 31 -1.33 -2.90 -2.93
N LEU A 32 -1.35 -2.32 -1.72
CA LEU A 32 -0.14 -2.17 -0.92
C LEU A 32 0.46 -3.53 -0.51
N ALA A 33 -0.39 -4.51 -0.20
CA ALA A 33 0.02 -5.88 0.10
C ALA A 33 0.72 -6.52 -1.10
N PHE A 34 0.11 -6.40 -2.27
CA PHE A 34 0.67 -6.92 -3.51
C PHE A 34 2.06 -6.30 -3.79
N LEU A 35 2.18 -4.97 -3.79
CA LEU A 35 3.45 -4.28 -4.03
C LEU A 35 4.54 -4.58 -2.99
N THR A 36 4.13 -4.95 -1.76
CA THR A 36 5.07 -5.35 -0.71
C THR A 36 5.63 -6.76 -0.95
N MET A 37 4.78 -7.68 -1.41
CA MET A 37 5.12 -9.08 -1.64
C MET A 37 5.87 -9.27 -2.96
N GLU A 38 5.48 -8.55 -4.00
CA GLU A 38 6.07 -8.56 -5.33
C GLU A 38 6.88 -7.26 -5.55
N PRO A 39 8.19 -7.22 -5.26
CA PRO A 39 8.99 -6.02 -5.44
C PRO A 39 9.28 -5.74 -6.92
N GLY A 40 9.41 -4.46 -7.25
CA GLY A 40 9.71 -3.96 -8.60
C GLY A 40 8.56 -3.21 -9.25
N PRO A 41 8.76 -2.68 -10.47
CA PRO A 41 7.76 -1.92 -11.19
C PRO A 41 6.66 -2.82 -11.78
N HIS A 42 5.41 -2.51 -11.45
CA HIS A 42 4.23 -3.23 -11.95
C HIS A 42 3.42 -2.36 -12.89
N MET A 43 3.01 -2.91 -14.04
CA MET A 43 2.17 -2.18 -15.00
C MET A 43 0.80 -1.86 -14.41
N ARG A 44 0.35 -0.63 -14.58
CA ARG A 44 -0.95 -0.16 -14.08
C ARG A 44 -2.11 -0.96 -14.67
N ASP A 45 -2.02 -1.35 -15.93
CA ASP A 45 -3.05 -2.14 -16.59
C ASP A 45 -3.19 -3.53 -15.95
N ALA A 46 -2.06 -4.19 -15.66
CA ALA A 46 -2.05 -5.48 -14.97
C ALA A 46 -2.62 -5.37 -13.54
N LEU A 47 -2.19 -4.35 -12.79
CA LEU A 47 -2.71 -4.09 -11.44
C LEU A 47 -4.22 -3.82 -11.46
N SER A 48 -4.71 -3.09 -12.48
CA SER A 48 -6.13 -2.79 -12.60
C SER A 48 -6.97 -4.03 -12.88
N ALA A 49 -6.49 -4.92 -13.75
CA ALA A 49 -7.16 -6.17 -14.07
C ALA A 49 -7.12 -7.16 -12.89
N LEU A 50 -6.00 -7.21 -12.16
CA LEU A 50 -5.85 -8.06 -10.99
C LEU A 50 -6.79 -7.66 -9.85
N LEU A 51 -6.88 -6.36 -9.57
CA LEU A 51 -7.62 -5.85 -8.43
C LEU A 51 -9.08 -5.57 -8.74
N TRP A 52 -9.49 -5.36 -10.00
CA TRP A 52 -10.90 -5.14 -10.36
C TRP A 52 -11.30 -5.98 -11.59
N PRO A 53 -11.22 -7.32 -11.51
CA PRO A 53 -11.58 -8.20 -12.63
C PRO A 53 -13.05 -8.07 -13.04
N GLU A 54 -13.91 -7.56 -12.16
CA GLU A 54 -15.34 -7.34 -12.37
C GLU A 54 -15.68 -6.08 -13.18
N LEU A 55 -14.71 -5.18 -13.38
CA LEU A 55 -14.92 -3.91 -14.08
C LEU A 55 -14.40 -3.98 -15.52
N ASP A 56 -15.03 -3.22 -16.42
CA ASP A 56 -14.42 -2.95 -17.72
C ASP A 56 -13.09 -2.19 -17.56
N GLN A 57 -12.24 -2.28 -18.57
CA GLN A 57 -10.88 -1.76 -18.54
C GLN A 57 -10.82 -0.25 -18.22
N GLY A 58 -11.79 0.54 -18.70
CA GLY A 58 -11.85 1.98 -18.44
C GLY A 58 -12.16 2.28 -16.98
N ARG A 59 -13.17 1.60 -16.42
CA ARG A 59 -13.54 1.71 -15.00
C ARG A 59 -12.46 1.18 -14.06
N ALA A 60 -11.82 0.06 -14.39
CA ALA A 60 -10.72 -0.52 -13.62
C ALA A 60 -9.53 0.44 -13.50
N ARG A 61 -9.11 1.06 -14.62
CA ARG A 61 -8.06 2.10 -14.62
C ARG A 61 -8.45 3.32 -13.79
N GLY A 62 -9.71 3.73 -13.86
CA GLY A 62 -10.25 4.83 -13.04
C GLY A 62 -10.19 4.52 -11.55
N ALA A 63 -10.60 3.32 -11.16
CA ALA A 63 -10.53 2.83 -9.79
C ALA A 63 -9.08 2.79 -9.29
N LEU A 64 -8.16 2.22 -10.08
CA LEU A 64 -6.73 2.18 -9.76
C LEU A 64 -6.16 3.59 -9.56
N ARG A 65 -6.47 4.54 -10.45
CA ARG A 65 -5.99 5.92 -10.30
C ARG A 65 -6.46 6.55 -8.99
N ARG A 66 -7.73 6.35 -8.61
CA ARG A 66 -8.25 6.86 -7.34
C ARG A 66 -7.56 6.20 -6.15
N THR A 67 -7.41 4.87 -6.17
CA THR A 67 -6.72 4.13 -5.11
C THR A 67 -5.27 4.58 -4.95
N LEU A 68 -4.53 4.76 -6.05
CA LEU A 68 -3.16 5.27 -6.02
C LEU A 68 -3.08 6.70 -5.49
N SER A 69 -4.07 7.55 -5.80
CA SER A 69 -4.12 8.90 -5.24
C SER A 69 -4.28 8.88 -3.70
N VAL A 70 -5.09 7.96 -3.18
CA VAL A 70 -5.25 7.78 -1.72
C VAL A 70 -3.96 7.24 -1.10
N LEU A 71 -3.39 6.17 -1.68
CA LEU A 71 -2.14 5.60 -1.20
C LEU A 71 -1.01 6.61 -1.21
N ASN A 72 -0.83 7.38 -2.29
CA ASN A 72 0.25 8.34 -2.42
C ASN A 72 0.13 9.50 -1.43
N LYS A 73 -1.09 9.86 -1.00
CA LYS A 73 -1.29 10.91 0.01
C LYS A 73 -0.76 10.47 1.38
N GLU A 74 -1.02 9.23 1.77
CA GLU A 74 -0.62 8.70 3.07
C GLU A 74 0.79 8.12 3.07
N LEU A 75 1.29 7.66 1.91
CA LEU A 75 2.55 6.93 1.76
C LEU A 75 3.59 7.69 0.94
N SER A 76 3.45 8.99 0.67
CA SER A 76 4.53 9.75 0.04
C SER A 76 5.68 9.95 1.05
N PRO A 77 6.96 9.69 0.70
CA PRO A 77 7.49 9.42 -0.64
C PRO A 77 7.84 7.94 -0.92
N TRP A 78 7.18 6.99 -0.27
CA TRP A 78 7.48 5.55 -0.38
C TRP A 78 6.81 4.86 -1.57
N LEU A 79 5.81 5.47 -2.20
CA LEU A 79 5.17 4.93 -3.40
C LEU A 79 5.65 5.68 -4.65
N GLU A 80 6.23 4.96 -5.60
CA GLU A 80 6.60 5.52 -6.90
C GLU A 80 5.54 5.14 -7.93
N ALA A 81 4.73 6.13 -8.32
CA ALA A 81 3.66 5.93 -9.30
C ALA A 81 3.92 6.80 -10.54
N SER A 82 4.20 6.13 -11.66
CA SER A 82 4.30 6.77 -12.98
C SER A 82 2.99 6.62 -13.76
N ARG A 83 3.00 7.09 -15.01
CA ARG A 83 1.87 6.90 -15.95
C ARG A 83 1.70 5.44 -16.39
N GLU A 84 2.75 4.63 -16.30
CA GLU A 84 2.76 3.26 -16.84
C GLU A 84 2.90 2.20 -15.74
N SER A 85 3.66 2.53 -14.70
CA SER A 85 4.05 1.60 -13.64
C SER A 85 3.79 2.15 -12.24
N VAL A 86 3.73 1.23 -11.28
CA VAL A 86 3.71 1.53 -9.84
C VAL A 86 4.70 0.60 -9.15
N GLU A 87 5.49 1.15 -8.25
CA GLU A 87 6.46 0.44 -7.44
C GLU A 87 6.41 0.91 -5.98
N LEU A 88 6.73 0.00 -5.06
CA LEU A 88 7.03 0.30 -3.67
C LEU A 88 8.51 -0.05 -3.40
N PRO A 89 9.45 0.91 -3.50
CA PRO A 89 10.87 0.62 -3.38
C PRO A 89 11.23 -0.02 -2.04
N ARG A 90 11.83 -1.22 -2.11
CA ARG A 90 12.16 -2.02 -0.91
C ARG A 90 13.19 -1.37 0.01
N GLN A 91 14.01 -0.46 -0.49
CA GLN A 91 15.16 0.09 0.24
C GLN A 91 14.77 0.83 1.54
N ARG A 92 13.50 1.24 1.67
CA ARG A 92 12.98 2.00 2.82
C ARG A 92 11.84 1.29 3.57
N LEU A 93 11.55 0.04 3.20
CA LEU A 93 10.43 -0.74 3.71
C LEU A 93 10.89 -1.76 4.77
N ARG A 94 10.21 -1.79 5.92
CA ARG A 94 10.31 -2.90 6.88
C ARG A 94 9.03 -3.72 6.87
N VAL A 95 9.14 -4.99 6.48
CA VAL A 95 8.05 -5.96 6.61
C VAL A 95 8.24 -6.73 7.91
N GLY A 96 7.29 -6.58 8.84
CA GLY A 96 7.30 -7.25 10.14
C GLY A 96 6.48 -8.54 10.14
N ARG A 97 6.82 -9.46 11.05
CA ARG A 97 5.91 -10.53 11.49
C ARG A 97 5.10 -10.01 12.68
N HIS A 98 3.82 -10.42 12.79
CA HIS A 98 2.94 -10.00 13.89
C HIS A 98 3.54 -10.47 15.22
N GLY A 99 4.11 -9.52 15.96
CA GLY A 99 4.94 -9.78 17.13
C GLY A 99 5.86 -8.61 17.42
N ARG A 100 5.28 -7.56 18.02
CA ARG A 100 5.92 -6.32 18.52
C ARG A 100 6.33 -5.31 17.44
N LEU A 101 5.39 -4.47 17.05
CA LEU A 101 5.67 -3.06 16.75
C LEU A 101 5.59 -2.30 18.08
N PRO A 102 6.73 -1.93 18.69
CA PRO A 102 6.78 -1.46 20.08
C PRO A 102 5.99 -0.16 20.36
N HIS A 103 5.53 0.56 19.33
CA HIS A 103 4.87 1.86 19.48
C HIS A 103 3.36 1.86 19.21
N LEU A 104 2.73 0.72 18.86
CA LEU A 104 1.28 0.65 18.63
C LEU A 104 0.47 0.29 19.89
N ALA A 105 1.15 0.13 21.02
CA ALA A 105 0.52 0.10 22.35
C ALA A 105 0.38 1.54 22.89
N GLY A 106 -0.35 2.40 22.19
CA GLY A 106 -0.90 3.65 22.74
C GLY A 106 -2.34 3.41 23.21
N PRO A 107 -2.84 4.10 24.25
CA PRO A 107 -3.98 3.63 25.01
C PRO A 107 -5.26 3.60 24.16
N VAL A 108 -5.92 2.43 24.18
CA VAL A 108 -7.34 2.33 23.89
C VAL A 108 -8.05 3.23 24.89
N GLN A 109 -8.69 4.29 24.40
CA GLN A 109 -9.78 4.96 25.13
C GLN A 109 -11.07 4.19 24.84
#